data_AF-A0AAQ3N226-F1
#
_entry.id   AF-A0AAQ3N226-F1
#
_cell.length_a   1.000
_cell.length_b   1.000
_cell.length_c   1.000
_cell.angle_alpha   90.00
_cell.angle_beta   90.00
_cell.angle_gamma   90.00
#
_symmetry.space_group_name_H-M   'P 1'
#
loop_
_entity.id
_entity.type
_entity.pdbx_description
1 polymer ?
#
loop_
_entity_poly.entity_id
_entity_poly.type
_entity_poly.pdbx_seq_one_letter_code
_entity_poly.pdbx_strand_id
1 'polypeptide(L)'
;MPYSSMTDGCLDAELNLGFCCLFLRLLSIKQGSRPRINLENLSLISFLSFSTKCRCLHFNETTSMIDYLNSNFQFSKTQSLYISKRVSRGKFPQNPLSVLTFFKQIGFSQSQILSLIRQRPQILFTDVDKILRSKIEFFQMSGFQDRELCSFISKHPSILTHSLKKTLVPSVEAIRKIVCDQKDFILVLHRGGWILPKYKRFMDNAVFLERCGILGTHLALLLKLQPRLFIAQQSTIQNRVSRAVDLGFRENSRMLVHAIHTLSCLSDKTFERKLKLINSFGFSNDEGLQMLKRTPTLFRTSEMKLKVGMKFFLHTVMLPKSVLIHRPQILMYSMEDRVLPRYKVFQLLKSKNLCKKGPSYIHVLCLSEEMFLDKKPGQFWTNDLDVLGRQLLGVEDCTDGDEECVQRRMTLEAHLDYIYTQHHKP
;
A
#
# COMPACT_ATOMS: atom_id res chain seq x y z
N MET A 1 34.82 52.52 -30.43
CA MET A 1 36.12 51.83 -30.44
C MET A 1 36.23 50.98 -29.18
N PRO A 2 36.62 49.70 -29.29
CA PRO A 2 36.15 48.75 -30.30
C PRO A 2 35.87 47.37 -29.62
N TYR A 3 35.51 46.23 -30.23
CA TYR A 3 35.46 45.73 -31.60
C TYR A 3 34.43 44.56 -31.60
N SER A 4 33.47 44.59 -32.53
CA SER A 4 33.02 43.50 -33.43
C SER A 4 32.61 42.11 -32.89
N SER A 5 31.65 41.38 -33.46
CA SER A 5 30.68 41.58 -34.55
C SER A 5 29.94 40.25 -34.74
N MET A 6 28.63 40.32 -35.06
CA MET A 6 27.93 39.51 -36.09
C MET A 6 27.93 37.97 -35.91
N THR A 7 26.79 37.29 -35.81
CA THR A 7 25.71 37.24 -36.82
C THR A 7 24.48 36.52 -36.24
N ASP A 8 23.30 37.04 -36.64
CA ASP A 8 22.02 36.38 -36.99
C ASP A 8 21.37 35.37 -36.01
N GLY A 9 20.11 35.52 -35.57
CA GLY A 9 18.91 35.85 -36.36
C GLY A 9 18.22 34.53 -36.73
N CYS A 10 17.20 34.06 -36.02
CA CYS A 10 15.78 34.38 -36.18
C CYS A 10 15.01 33.10 -36.58
N LEU A 11 13.79 32.94 -36.04
CA LEU A 11 12.67 32.12 -36.57
C LEU A 11 12.84 30.60 -36.53
N ASP A 12 11.82 29.77 -36.31
CA ASP A 12 10.51 29.89 -35.69
C ASP A 12 9.99 28.44 -35.58
N ALA A 13 8.84 28.29 -34.94
CA ALA A 13 7.92 27.17 -35.03
C ALA A 13 8.13 26.15 -36.18
N GLU A 14 8.34 24.87 -35.84
CA GLU A 14 7.73 23.71 -36.51
C GLU A 14 8.13 22.40 -35.82
N LEU A 15 7.27 21.87 -34.94
CA LEU A 15 7.30 20.47 -34.53
C LEU A 15 5.91 20.10 -33.98
N ASN A 16 4.91 20.12 -34.86
CA ASN A 16 3.56 19.73 -34.50
C ASN A 16 2.80 19.11 -35.68
N LEU A 17 3.23 17.95 -36.16
CA LEU A 17 2.43 17.15 -37.12
C LEU A 17 2.34 15.65 -36.82
N GLY A 18 3.00 15.14 -35.76
CA GLY A 18 2.80 13.77 -35.27
C GLY A 18 1.82 13.63 -34.09
N PHE A 19 1.51 14.74 -33.39
CA PHE A 19 0.81 14.74 -32.10
C PHE A 19 -0.71 15.02 -32.17
N CYS A 20 -1.25 15.48 -33.30
CA CYS A 20 -2.67 15.85 -33.42
C CYS A 20 -3.64 14.66 -33.68
N CYS A 21 -3.19 13.53 -34.22
CA CYS A 21 -4.10 12.45 -34.64
C CYS A 21 -4.68 11.60 -33.49
N LEU A 22 -4.05 11.60 -32.30
CA LEU A 22 -4.58 10.91 -31.12
C LEU A 22 -5.44 11.82 -30.23
N PHE A 23 -5.22 13.14 -30.27
CA PHE A 23 -6.00 14.12 -29.50
C PHE A 23 -7.34 14.45 -30.18
N LEU A 24 -7.41 14.45 -31.52
CA LEU A 24 -8.67 14.70 -32.26
C LEU A 24 -9.69 13.56 -32.20
N ARG A 25 -9.29 12.33 -31.81
CA ARG A 25 -10.24 11.24 -31.54
C ARG A 25 -10.96 11.34 -30.20
N LEU A 26 -10.49 12.19 -29.28
CA LEU A 26 -11.11 12.40 -27.97
C LEU A 26 -12.01 13.65 -27.93
N LEU A 27 -11.93 14.54 -28.92
CA LEU A 27 -12.80 15.73 -29.00
C LEU A 27 -13.98 15.60 -29.99
N SER A 28 -14.02 14.59 -30.85
CA SER A 28 -15.15 14.36 -31.80
C SER A 28 -16.38 13.63 -31.23
N ILE A 29 -16.58 13.59 -29.90
CA ILE A 29 -17.85 13.15 -29.28
C ILE A 29 -18.75 14.34 -28.89
N LYS A 30 -18.32 15.59 -29.12
CA LYS A 30 -19.22 16.74 -29.05
C LYS A 30 -19.09 17.60 -30.31
N GLN A 31 -20.24 17.74 -30.99
CA GLN A 31 -20.52 18.47 -32.22
C GLN A 31 -20.27 17.69 -33.52
N GLY A 32 -21.38 17.34 -34.17
CA GLY A 32 -21.39 16.68 -35.46
C GLY A 32 -21.16 17.66 -36.60
N SER A 33 -20.14 17.38 -37.41
CA SER A 33 -20.06 17.65 -38.86
C SER A 33 -18.68 17.20 -39.39
N ARG A 34 -18.64 16.54 -40.55
CA ARG A 34 -17.42 16.06 -41.23
C ARG A 34 -16.85 17.15 -42.16
N PRO A 35 -15.53 17.13 -42.41
CA PRO A 35 -15.10 17.25 -43.81
C PRO A 35 -14.03 16.22 -44.23
N ARG A 36 -14.04 15.90 -45.54
CA ARG A 36 -13.08 15.09 -46.29
C ARG A 36 -11.89 15.96 -46.71
N ILE A 37 -10.65 15.48 -46.63
CA ILE A 37 -9.52 16.03 -47.40
C ILE A 37 -8.66 14.87 -47.95
N ASN A 38 -8.35 14.99 -49.25
CA ASN A 38 -7.58 14.06 -50.09
C ASN A 38 -6.07 14.11 -49.78
N LEU A 39 -5.42 12.94 -49.84
CA LEU A 39 -3.97 12.79 -49.95
C LEU A 39 -3.58 12.89 -51.42
N GLU A 40 -2.74 13.86 -51.78
CA GLU A 40 -1.73 13.73 -52.84
C GLU A 40 -0.79 14.94 -52.82
N ASN A 41 0.50 14.68 -53.07
CA ASN A 41 1.63 15.61 -53.19
C ASN A 41 2.23 16.21 -51.89
N LEU A 42 3.39 15.67 -51.51
CA LEU A 42 4.63 16.46 -51.32
C LEU A 42 5.81 15.49 -51.16
N SER A 43 6.44 15.22 -52.30
CA SER A 43 7.77 14.64 -52.42
C SER A 43 8.85 15.68 -52.09
N LEU A 44 10.01 15.17 -51.64
CA LEU A 44 11.33 15.81 -51.61
C LEU A 44 11.60 16.85 -50.52
N ILE A 45 12.05 16.38 -49.35
CA ILE A 45 13.16 17.05 -48.65
C ILE A 45 14.14 15.97 -48.13
N SER A 46 15.32 15.91 -48.74
CA SER A 46 16.47 15.17 -48.26
C SER A 46 17.12 15.92 -47.10
N PHE A 47 17.14 15.33 -45.91
CA PHE A 47 18.05 15.75 -44.84
C PHE A 47 19.05 14.63 -44.55
N LEU A 48 20.27 14.85 -45.03
CA LEU A 48 21.47 14.20 -44.53
C LEU A 48 21.71 14.66 -43.09
N SER A 49 21.74 13.74 -42.12
CA SER A 49 22.69 13.82 -41.00
C SER A 49 22.71 12.55 -40.14
N PHE A 50 23.90 11.97 -40.10
CA PHE A 50 24.51 11.20 -39.01
C PHE A 50 23.79 9.95 -38.49
N SER A 51 23.87 8.90 -39.31
CA SER A 51 23.97 7.53 -38.79
C SER A 51 25.29 7.36 -38.02
N THR A 52 25.27 7.55 -36.71
CA THR A 52 26.18 6.77 -35.87
C THR A 52 25.71 5.33 -35.93
N LYS A 53 26.37 4.54 -36.79
CA LYS A 53 26.27 3.07 -36.74
C LYS A 53 26.64 2.67 -35.31
N CYS A 54 25.65 2.41 -34.46
CA CYS A 54 25.85 1.57 -33.29
C CYS A 54 26.49 0.30 -33.81
N ARG A 55 27.76 0.06 -33.47
CA ARG A 55 28.39 -1.24 -33.71
C ARG A 55 27.54 -2.25 -32.97
N CYS A 56 26.72 -3.00 -33.69
CA CYS A 56 26.23 -4.28 -33.23
C CYS A 56 27.47 -5.14 -32.99
N LEU A 57 27.88 -5.27 -31.72
CA LEU A 57 28.84 -6.30 -31.36
C LEU A 57 28.16 -7.62 -31.70
N HIS A 58 28.65 -8.28 -32.74
CA HIS A 58 28.33 -9.67 -33.01
C HIS A 58 28.54 -10.45 -31.72
N PHE A 59 27.54 -11.24 -31.35
CA PHE A 59 27.64 -12.23 -30.28
C PHE A 59 28.72 -13.23 -30.72
N ASN A 60 29.98 -12.98 -30.35
CA ASN A 60 31.06 -13.92 -30.62
C ASN A 60 30.75 -15.20 -29.86
N GLU A 61 30.76 -16.32 -30.57
CA GLU A 61 30.32 -17.65 -30.13
C GLU A 61 31.14 -18.29 -28.99
N THR A 62 31.89 -17.55 -28.16
CA THR A 62 32.82 -18.17 -27.18
C THR A 62 32.81 -17.59 -25.77
N THR A 63 31.90 -16.68 -25.40
CA THR A 63 31.65 -16.40 -23.97
C THR A 63 30.38 -17.09 -23.53
N SER A 64 30.51 -18.12 -22.68
CA SER A 64 29.35 -18.74 -22.04
C SER A 64 28.51 -17.64 -21.38
N MET A 65 27.19 -17.64 -21.58
CA MET A 65 26.29 -16.66 -20.94
C MET A 65 26.51 -16.62 -19.42
N ILE A 66 26.99 -17.72 -18.83
CA ILE A 66 27.36 -17.82 -17.42
C ILE A 66 28.56 -16.93 -17.09
N ASP A 67 29.60 -16.92 -17.93
CA ASP A 67 30.81 -16.12 -17.72
C ASP A 67 30.53 -14.64 -17.93
N TYR A 68 29.68 -14.30 -18.91
CA TYR A 68 29.18 -12.94 -19.07
C TYR A 68 28.41 -12.45 -17.83
N LEU A 69 27.53 -13.28 -17.28
CA LEU A 69 26.75 -12.96 -16.08
C LEU A 69 27.63 -12.84 -14.83
N ASN A 70 28.61 -13.73 -14.66
CA ASN A 70 29.54 -13.68 -13.52
C ASN A 70 30.39 -12.41 -13.55
N SER A 71 30.98 -12.09 -14.72
CA SER A 71 31.91 -10.97 -14.86
C SER A 71 31.25 -9.59 -14.80
N ASN A 72 30.01 -9.45 -15.29
CA ASN A 72 29.34 -8.14 -15.38
C ASN A 72 28.33 -7.85 -14.25
N PHE A 73 27.82 -8.88 -13.57
CA PHE A 73 26.70 -8.72 -12.61
C PHE A 73 27.03 -9.18 -11.19
N GLN A 74 28.27 -9.67 -10.95
CA GLN A 74 28.69 -10.23 -9.67
C GLN A 74 27.75 -11.35 -9.16
N PHE A 75 27.06 -12.02 -10.07
CA PHE A 75 26.24 -13.17 -9.71
C PHE A 75 27.13 -14.34 -9.31
N SER A 76 26.68 -15.15 -8.35
CA SER A 76 27.33 -16.42 -8.07
C SER A 76 27.24 -17.35 -9.27
N LYS A 77 28.18 -18.29 -9.40
CA LYS A 77 28.15 -19.31 -10.46
C LYS A 77 26.80 -20.05 -10.52
N THR A 78 26.19 -20.32 -9.37
CA THR A 78 24.86 -20.94 -9.25
C THR A 78 23.72 -20.05 -9.77
N GLN A 79 23.76 -18.75 -9.50
CA GLN A 79 22.79 -17.77 -10.03
C GLN A 79 22.92 -17.64 -11.54
N SER A 80 24.14 -17.52 -12.06
CA SER A 80 24.39 -17.41 -13.49
C SER A 80 23.97 -18.66 -14.27
N LEU A 81 24.18 -19.86 -13.71
CA LEU A 81 23.64 -21.11 -14.25
C LEU A 81 22.11 -21.12 -14.31
N TYR A 82 21.44 -20.66 -13.24
CA TYR A 82 19.98 -20.56 -13.19
C TYR A 82 19.42 -19.59 -14.24
N ILE A 83 20.03 -18.40 -14.36
CA ILE A 83 19.64 -17.36 -15.32
C ILE A 83 19.86 -17.87 -16.74
N SER A 84 21.04 -18.43 -17.03
CA SER A 84 21.39 -18.98 -18.35
C SER A 84 20.33 -19.96 -18.85
N LYS A 85 19.96 -20.98 -18.04
CA LYS A 85 18.92 -21.97 -18.39
C LYS A 85 17.56 -21.36 -18.76
N ARG A 86 17.21 -20.19 -18.22
CA ARG A 86 15.93 -19.51 -18.51
C ARG A 86 15.98 -18.62 -19.75
N VAL A 87 17.18 -18.32 -20.22
CA VAL A 87 17.45 -17.41 -21.33
C VAL A 87 17.94 -18.17 -22.57
N SER A 88 18.38 -19.42 -22.48
CA SER A 88 18.92 -20.18 -23.64
C SER A 88 17.96 -20.41 -24.83
N ARG A 89 16.75 -19.85 -24.82
CA ARG A 89 15.72 -20.05 -25.87
C ARG A 89 15.49 -18.75 -26.65
N GLY A 90 16.40 -18.39 -27.55
CA GLY A 90 16.16 -17.34 -28.56
C GLY A 90 17.41 -16.60 -29.06
N LYS A 91 17.26 -15.93 -30.21
CA LYS A 91 18.18 -14.87 -30.66
C LYS A 91 17.80 -13.58 -29.93
N PHE A 92 18.76 -12.96 -29.25
CA PHE A 92 18.52 -11.74 -28.48
C PHE A 92 18.97 -10.52 -29.26
N PRO A 93 18.07 -9.58 -29.57
CA PRO A 93 18.39 -8.46 -30.45
C PRO A 93 19.21 -7.35 -29.77
N GLN A 94 19.45 -7.41 -28.45
CA GLN A 94 19.96 -6.26 -27.69
C GLN A 94 21.03 -6.62 -26.65
N ASN A 95 21.89 -5.64 -26.37
CA ASN A 95 22.98 -5.74 -25.39
C ASN A 95 22.45 -5.59 -23.95
N PRO A 96 22.66 -6.57 -23.05
CA PRO A 96 22.30 -6.48 -21.63
C PRO A 96 22.72 -5.18 -20.93
N LEU A 97 23.87 -4.60 -21.29
CA LEU A 97 24.36 -3.35 -20.70
C LEU A 97 23.42 -2.16 -20.96
N SER A 98 22.76 -2.10 -22.12
CA SER A 98 21.84 -0.99 -22.43
C SER A 98 20.61 -1.03 -21.52
N VAL A 99 20.10 -2.23 -21.22
CA VAL A 99 19.00 -2.43 -20.27
C VAL A 99 19.38 -1.97 -18.85
N LEU A 100 20.61 -2.23 -18.41
CA LEU A 100 21.08 -1.79 -17.10
C LEU A 100 21.23 -0.27 -17.03
N THR A 101 21.86 0.33 -18.04
CA THR A 101 22.02 1.78 -18.13
C THR A 101 20.66 2.47 -18.12
N PHE A 102 19.69 1.93 -18.87
CA PHE A 102 18.31 2.42 -18.87
C PHE A 102 17.66 2.37 -17.48
N PHE A 103 17.72 1.24 -16.78
CA PHE A 103 17.14 1.16 -15.43
C PHE A 103 17.84 2.10 -14.44
N LYS A 104 19.16 2.26 -14.53
CA LYS A 104 19.90 3.24 -13.70
C LYS A 104 19.46 4.67 -13.99
N GLN A 105 19.28 5.03 -15.27
CA GLN A 105 18.82 6.36 -15.68
C GLN A 105 17.41 6.69 -15.16
N ILE A 106 16.52 5.70 -15.08
CA ILE A 106 15.17 5.86 -14.51
C ILE A 106 15.19 5.90 -12.97
N GLY A 107 16.33 5.60 -12.35
CA GLY A 107 16.49 5.69 -10.89
C GLY A 107 16.31 4.38 -10.14
N PHE A 108 16.43 3.23 -10.80
CA PHE A 108 16.53 1.95 -10.09
C PHE A 108 17.88 1.81 -9.39
N SER A 109 17.87 1.31 -8.15
CA SER A 109 19.10 0.95 -7.46
C SER A 109 19.72 -0.32 -8.05
N GLN A 110 21.04 -0.50 -7.84
CA GLN A 110 21.74 -1.72 -8.27
C GLN A 110 21.08 -2.98 -7.69
N SER A 111 20.65 -2.96 -6.42
CA SER A 111 19.98 -4.09 -5.78
C SER A 111 18.61 -4.40 -6.38
N GLN A 112 17.84 -3.38 -6.76
CA GLN A 112 16.57 -3.56 -7.46
C GLN A 112 16.77 -4.19 -8.85
N ILE A 113 17.76 -3.71 -9.60
CA ILE A 113 18.10 -4.25 -10.93
C ILE A 113 18.49 -5.72 -10.83
N LEU A 114 19.39 -6.07 -9.90
CA LEU A 114 19.80 -7.47 -9.69
C LEU A 114 18.60 -8.36 -9.28
N SER A 115 17.71 -7.84 -8.43
CA SER A 115 16.48 -8.55 -8.05
C SER A 115 15.54 -8.78 -9.24
N LEU A 116 15.35 -7.78 -10.11
CA LEU A 116 14.54 -7.87 -11.32
C LEU A 116 15.05 -8.97 -12.25
N ILE A 117 16.36 -8.96 -12.53
CA ILE A 117 17.02 -9.92 -13.42
C ILE A 117 16.94 -11.33 -12.83
N ARG A 118 17.18 -11.49 -11.53
CA ARG A 118 17.07 -12.79 -10.85
C ARG A 118 15.67 -13.38 -10.98
N GLN A 119 14.63 -12.57 -10.84
CA GLN A 119 13.24 -13.02 -10.94
C GLN A 119 12.79 -13.26 -12.39
N ARG A 120 13.24 -12.40 -13.32
CA ARG A 120 12.84 -12.40 -14.72
C ARG A 120 14.05 -12.13 -15.64
N PRO A 121 14.92 -13.15 -15.85
CA PRO A 121 16.11 -13.04 -16.69
C PRO A 121 15.89 -12.48 -18.10
N GLN A 122 14.72 -12.75 -18.69
CA GLN A 122 14.35 -12.30 -20.02
C GLN A 122 14.31 -10.77 -20.19
N ILE A 123 14.15 -10.02 -19.10
CA ILE A 123 14.13 -8.56 -19.13
C ILE A 123 15.45 -8.01 -19.65
N LEU A 124 16.56 -8.70 -19.33
CA LEU A 124 17.91 -8.31 -19.71
C LEU A 124 18.13 -8.26 -21.23
N PHE A 125 17.28 -8.95 -21.99
CA PHE A 125 17.37 -9.05 -23.45
C PHE A 125 16.17 -8.42 -24.15
N THR A 126 15.41 -7.60 -23.44
CA THR A 126 14.24 -6.91 -23.98
C THR A 126 14.66 -5.60 -24.63
N ASP A 127 13.99 -5.24 -25.73
CA ASP A 127 14.25 -3.99 -26.43
C ASP A 127 13.92 -2.77 -25.57
N VAL A 128 14.93 -1.92 -25.33
CA VAL A 128 14.82 -0.77 -24.45
C VAL A 128 13.85 0.25 -25.04
N ASP A 129 14.09 0.72 -26.25
CA ASP A 129 13.36 1.86 -26.82
C ASP A 129 11.95 1.48 -27.27
N LYS A 130 11.76 0.28 -27.79
CA LYS A 130 10.44 -0.17 -28.27
C LYS A 130 9.57 -0.73 -27.15
N ILE A 131 10.14 -1.47 -26.20
CA ILE A 131 9.35 -2.28 -25.25
C ILE A 131 9.46 -1.79 -23.81
N LEU A 132 10.67 -1.59 -23.28
CA LEU A 132 10.81 -1.19 -21.87
C LEU A 132 10.36 0.25 -21.67
N ARG A 133 10.85 1.18 -22.49
CA ARG A 133 10.50 2.61 -22.45
C ARG A 133 9.00 2.83 -22.53
N SER A 134 8.33 2.21 -23.51
CA SER A 134 6.88 2.33 -23.66
C SER A 134 6.08 1.80 -22.46
N LYS A 135 6.58 0.81 -21.73
CA LYS A 135 5.95 0.33 -20.48
C LYS A 135 6.18 1.28 -19.31
N ILE A 136 7.38 1.83 -19.20
CA ILE A 136 7.72 2.80 -18.14
C ILE A 136 6.85 4.05 -18.31
N GLU A 137 6.84 4.63 -19.50
CA GLU A 137 6.03 5.81 -19.85
C GLU A 137 4.55 5.57 -19.59
N PHE A 138 4.02 4.40 -19.96
CA PHE A 138 2.63 4.06 -19.68
C PHE A 138 2.27 4.10 -18.18
N PHE A 139 3.14 3.57 -17.32
CA PHE A 139 2.89 3.62 -15.87
C PHE A 139 3.11 5.02 -15.28
N GLN A 140 4.05 5.81 -15.80
CA GLN A 140 4.19 7.22 -15.44
C GLN A 140 2.92 8.01 -15.81
N MET A 141 2.40 7.83 -17.03
CA MET A 141 1.14 8.43 -17.49
C MET A 141 -0.08 7.95 -16.68
N SER A 142 -0.02 6.75 -16.09
CA SER A 142 -1.04 6.25 -15.17
C SER A 142 -1.00 6.93 -13.79
N GLY A 143 0.01 7.79 -13.57
CA GLY A 143 0.18 8.67 -12.43
C GLY A 143 1.07 8.10 -11.32
N PHE A 144 2.01 7.21 -11.64
CA PHE A 144 3.12 6.87 -10.75
C PHE A 144 4.19 7.96 -10.77
N GLN A 145 4.68 8.34 -9.59
CA GLN A 145 5.93 9.09 -9.48
C GLN A 145 7.15 8.17 -9.68
N ASP A 146 8.28 8.69 -10.14
CA ASP A 146 9.45 7.87 -10.53
C ASP A 146 9.94 6.95 -9.41
N ARG A 147 10.06 7.44 -8.17
CA ARG A 147 10.47 6.60 -7.02
C ARG A 147 9.46 5.50 -6.71
N GLU A 148 8.17 5.81 -6.77
CA GLU A 148 7.09 4.84 -6.54
C GLU A 148 7.03 3.79 -7.64
N LEU A 149 7.32 4.20 -8.89
CA LEU A 149 7.36 3.34 -10.05
C LEU A 149 8.47 2.29 -9.94
N CYS A 150 9.69 2.70 -9.56
CA CYS A 150 10.79 1.77 -9.33
C CYS A 150 10.42 0.73 -8.25
N SER A 151 9.81 1.18 -7.16
CA SER A 151 9.31 0.30 -6.08
C SER A 151 8.23 -0.67 -6.57
N PHE A 152 7.26 -0.18 -7.34
CA PHE A 152 6.18 -0.98 -7.92
C PHE A 152 6.71 -2.06 -8.88
N ILE A 153 7.56 -1.70 -9.84
CA ILE A 153 8.15 -2.63 -10.81
C ILE A 153 9.02 -3.67 -10.10
N SER A 154 9.82 -3.26 -9.11
CA SER A 154 10.64 -4.18 -8.32
C SER A 154 9.81 -5.22 -7.58
N LYS A 155 8.62 -4.84 -7.09
CA LYS A 155 7.68 -5.77 -6.45
C LYS A 155 6.96 -6.69 -7.42
N HIS A 156 6.72 -6.24 -8.67
CA HIS A 156 5.98 -7.00 -9.67
C HIS A 156 6.73 -7.13 -11.00
N PRO A 157 7.90 -7.80 -11.05
CA PRO A 157 8.74 -7.84 -12.27
C PRO A 157 8.05 -8.44 -13.50
N SER A 158 7.03 -9.28 -13.28
CA SER A 158 6.27 -9.91 -14.36
C SER A 158 5.61 -8.91 -15.30
N ILE A 159 5.26 -7.70 -14.84
CA ILE A 159 4.61 -6.69 -15.69
C ILE A 159 5.47 -6.31 -16.90
N LEU A 160 6.80 -6.30 -16.74
CA LEU A 160 7.74 -6.02 -17.84
C LEU A 160 7.81 -7.16 -18.86
N THR A 161 7.25 -8.32 -18.56
CA THR A 161 7.25 -9.49 -19.46
C THR A 161 5.93 -9.69 -20.20
N HIS A 162 4.86 -9.01 -19.78
CA HIS A 162 3.56 -9.08 -20.45
C HIS A 162 3.41 -8.03 -21.57
N SER A 163 2.47 -8.27 -22.48
CA SER A 163 2.15 -7.34 -23.57
C SER A 163 1.56 -6.05 -23.02
N LEU A 164 2.11 -4.91 -23.44
CA LEU A 164 1.56 -3.60 -23.09
C LEU A 164 0.12 -3.46 -23.59
N LYS A 165 -0.09 -3.62 -24.90
CA LYS A 165 -1.40 -3.42 -25.55
C LYS A 165 -2.44 -4.49 -25.20
N LYS A 166 -2.06 -5.78 -25.20
CA LYS A 166 -3.03 -6.88 -25.01
C LYS A 166 -3.34 -7.19 -23.55
N THR A 167 -2.50 -6.74 -22.62
CA THR A 167 -2.60 -7.10 -21.20
C THR A 167 -2.59 -5.86 -20.32
N LEU A 168 -1.48 -5.14 -20.24
CA LEU A 168 -1.31 -4.11 -19.21
C LEU A 168 -2.32 -2.96 -19.35
N VAL A 169 -2.51 -2.43 -20.55
CA VAL A 169 -3.45 -1.32 -20.83
C VAL A 169 -4.89 -1.69 -20.41
N PRO A 170 -5.52 -2.77 -20.93
CA PRO A 170 -6.86 -3.17 -20.50
C PRO A 170 -6.99 -3.41 -19.00
N SER A 171 -5.94 -3.95 -18.38
CA SER A 171 -5.95 -4.30 -16.95
C SER A 171 -5.94 -3.07 -16.05
N VAL A 172 -5.11 -2.10 -16.40
CA VAL A 172 -5.00 -0.84 -15.67
C VAL A 172 -6.27 -0.02 -15.84
N GLU A 173 -6.83 0.04 -17.05
CA GLU A 173 -8.11 0.69 -17.32
C GLU A 173 -9.26 0.03 -16.54
N ALA A 174 -9.29 -1.30 -16.46
CA ALA A 174 -10.28 -2.03 -15.66
C ALA A 174 -10.22 -1.65 -14.17
N ILE A 175 -9.02 -1.59 -13.58
CA ILE A 175 -8.85 -1.16 -12.19
C ILE A 175 -9.26 0.31 -12.03
N ARG A 176 -8.92 1.17 -12.99
CA ARG A 176 -9.26 2.60 -12.97
C ARG A 176 -10.77 2.84 -12.99
N LYS A 177 -11.53 2.00 -13.71
CA LYS A 177 -13.00 2.07 -13.72
C LYS A 177 -13.64 1.77 -12.36
N ILE A 178 -12.99 0.94 -11.54
CA ILE A 178 -13.46 0.59 -10.19
C ILE A 178 -12.94 1.60 -9.16
N VAL A 179 -11.69 2.06 -9.27
CA VAL A 179 -11.02 2.92 -8.29
C VAL A 179 -10.71 4.28 -8.90
N CYS A 180 -11.57 5.25 -8.63
CA CYS A 180 -11.47 6.60 -9.20
C CYS A 180 -10.38 7.45 -8.52
N ASP A 181 -10.20 7.33 -7.20
CA ASP A 181 -9.20 8.10 -6.46
C ASP A 181 -7.76 7.69 -6.85
N GLN A 182 -6.92 8.69 -7.11
CA GLN A 182 -5.55 8.46 -7.59
C GLN A 182 -4.68 7.75 -6.55
N LYS A 183 -4.79 8.11 -5.27
CA LYS A 183 -3.97 7.53 -4.21
C LYS A 183 -4.35 6.07 -3.98
N ASP A 184 -5.64 5.78 -3.89
CA ASP A 184 -6.16 4.42 -3.76
C ASP A 184 -5.84 3.55 -4.99
N PHE A 185 -5.89 4.12 -6.20
CA PHE A 185 -5.52 3.42 -7.43
C PHE A 185 -4.05 3.00 -7.42
N ILE A 186 -3.12 3.92 -7.10
CA ILE A 186 -1.69 3.62 -7.01
C ILE A 186 -1.44 2.58 -5.89
N LEU A 187 -2.14 2.70 -4.76
CA LEU A 187 -2.05 1.72 -3.67
C LEU A 187 -2.50 0.32 -4.11
N VAL A 188 -3.59 0.21 -4.87
CA VAL A 188 -4.08 -1.08 -5.41
C VAL A 188 -3.04 -1.70 -6.34
N LEU A 189 -2.46 -0.91 -7.26
CA LEU A 189 -1.42 -1.41 -8.15
C LEU A 189 -0.17 -1.83 -7.36
N HIS A 190 0.28 -1.03 -6.38
CA HIS A 190 1.45 -1.35 -5.57
C HIS A 190 1.28 -2.65 -4.78
N ARG A 191 0.11 -2.86 -4.17
CA ARG A 191 -0.19 -4.10 -3.40
C ARG A 191 -0.52 -5.29 -4.30
N GLY A 192 -1.08 -5.02 -5.48
CA GLY A 192 -1.79 -6.00 -6.29
C GLY A 192 -1.29 -6.15 -7.72
N GLY A 193 -0.16 -5.58 -8.15
CA GLY A 193 0.29 -5.58 -9.55
C GLY A 193 0.31 -6.94 -10.26
N TRP A 194 0.48 -8.02 -9.51
CA TRP A 194 0.34 -9.41 -9.99
C TRP A 194 -1.08 -9.79 -10.47
N ILE A 195 -2.11 -8.97 -10.26
CA ILE A 195 -3.47 -9.15 -10.82
C ILE A 195 -3.54 -8.74 -12.30
N LEU A 196 -2.70 -7.79 -12.74
CA LEU A 196 -2.78 -7.23 -14.09
C LEU A 196 -2.74 -8.32 -15.17
N PRO A 197 -1.84 -9.32 -15.11
CA PRO A 197 -1.83 -10.38 -16.13
C PRO A 197 -3.09 -11.24 -16.19
N LYS A 198 -3.95 -11.19 -15.17
CA LYS A 198 -5.16 -12.01 -15.01
C LYS A 198 -6.44 -11.19 -15.16
N TYR A 199 -6.41 -10.09 -15.94
CA TYR A 199 -7.52 -9.13 -15.99
C TYR A 199 -8.87 -9.71 -16.42
N LYS A 200 -8.90 -10.76 -17.25
CA LYS A 200 -10.18 -11.41 -17.63
C LYS A 200 -10.90 -11.96 -16.40
N ARG A 201 -10.19 -12.78 -15.62
CA ARG A 201 -10.72 -13.32 -14.35
C ARG A 201 -11.04 -12.21 -13.35
N PHE A 202 -10.22 -11.16 -13.31
CA PHE A 202 -10.49 -9.96 -12.51
C PHE A 202 -11.85 -9.35 -12.85
N MET A 203 -12.13 -9.15 -14.14
CA MET A 203 -13.40 -8.59 -14.60
C MET A 203 -14.57 -9.51 -14.28
N ASP A 204 -14.44 -10.81 -14.56
CA ASP A 204 -15.50 -11.79 -14.28
C ASP A 204 -15.86 -11.81 -12.78
N ASN A 205 -14.84 -11.80 -11.91
CA ASN A 205 -15.04 -11.77 -10.47
C ASN A 205 -15.56 -10.42 -9.97
N ALA A 206 -15.18 -9.30 -10.60
CA ALA A 206 -15.76 -7.99 -10.28
C ALA A 206 -17.27 -7.97 -10.56
N VAL A 207 -17.70 -8.44 -11.74
CA VAL A 207 -19.12 -8.57 -12.10
C VAL A 207 -19.85 -9.53 -11.15
N PHE A 208 -19.20 -10.63 -10.76
CA PHE A 208 -19.79 -11.55 -9.78
C PHE A 208 -19.99 -10.89 -8.40
N LEU A 209 -18.98 -10.16 -7.91
CA LEU A 209 -19.08 -9.42 -6.64
C LEU A 209 -20.18 -8.36 -6.69
N GLU A 210 -20.36 -7.69 -7.83
CA GLU A 210 -21.46 -6.75 -8.04
C GLU A 210 -22.83 -7.44 -7.92
N ARG A 211 -22.99 -8.63 -8.51
CA ARG A 211 -24.22 -9.45 -8.36
C ARG A 211 -24.46 -9.89 -6.92
N CYS A 212 -23.41 -9.98 -6.10
CA CYS A 212 -23.50 -10.23 -4.66
C CYS A 212 -23.78 -8.97 -3.82
N GLY A 213 -24.12 -7.84 -4.44
CA GLY A 213 -24.41 -6.58 -3.73
C GLY A 213 -23.18 -5.79 -3.30
N ILE A 214 -22.00 -6.07 -3.86
CA ILE A 214 -20.77 -5.32 -3.58
C ILE A 214 -20.53 -4.36 -4.75
N LEU A 215 -21.19 -3.20 -4.69
CA LEU A 215 -21.26 -2.24 -5.79
C LEU A 215 -20.41 -0.99 -5.53
N GLY A 216 -19.97 -0.32 -6.60
CA GLY A 216 -19.36 1.02 -6.56
C GLY A 216 -18.24 1.15 -5.52
N THR A 217 -18.42 2.05 -4.55
CA THR A 217 -17.41 2.32 -3.50
C THR A 217 -17.12 1.10 -2.62
N HIS A 218 -18.06 0.17 -2.44
CA HIS A 218 -17.84 -1.08 -1.72
C HIS A 218 -16.91 -2.03 -2.49
N LEU A 219 -17.06 -2.10 -3.82
CA LEU A 219 -16.19 -2.88 -4.70
C LEU A 219 -14.76 -2.31 -4.69
N ALA A 220 -14.63 -0.98 -4.82
CA ALA A 220 -13.36 -0.27 -4.71
C ALA A 220 -12.69 -0.52 -3.36
N LEU A 221 -13.45 -0.45 -2.26
CA LEU A 221 -12.96 -0.74 -0.92
C LEU A 221 -12.49 -2.20 -0.80
N LEU A 222 -13.25 -3.17 -1.31
CA LEU A 222 -12.84 -4.57 -1.27
C LEU A 222 -11.57 -4.82 -2.07
N LEU A 223 -11.45 -4.21 -3.26
CA LEU A 223 -10.25 -4.29 -4.09
C LEU A 223 -9.03 -3.72 -3.37
N LYS A 224 -9.19 -2.56 -2.73
CA LYS A 224 -8.14 -1.96 -1.90
C LYS A 224 -7.71 -2.83 -0.74
N LEU A 225 -8.67 -3.45 -0.04
CA LEU A 225 -8.38 -4.28 1.12
C LEU A 225 -7.75 -5.62 0.71
N GLN A 226 -8.30 -6.28 -0.31
CA GLN A 226 -7.99 -7.66 -0.67
C GLN A 226 -8.02 -7.92 -2.20
N PRO A 227 -6.99 -7.48 -2.96
CA PRO A 227 -6.93 -7.72 -4.41
C PRO A 227 -6.96 -9.20 -4.83
N ARG A 228 -6.57 -10.13 -3.93
CA ARG A 228 -6.52 -11.58 -4.21
C ARG A 228 -7.87 -12.17 -4.50
N LEU A 229 -8.94 -11.61 -3.94
CA LEU A 229 -10.30 -12.09 -4.21
C LEU A 229 -10.68 -11.92 -5.67
N PHE A 230 -10.22 -10.85 -6.32
CA PHE A 230 -10.56 -10.57 -7.71
C PHE A 230 -9.93 -11.57 -8.69
N ILE A 231 -8.95 -12.37 -8.30
CA ILE A 231 -8.40 -13.42 -9.18
C ILE A 231 -8.58 -14.83 -8.60
N ALA A 232 -9.34 -14.95 -7.51
CA ALA A 232 -9.65 -16.23 -6.88
C ALA A 232 -10.58 -17.06 -7.78
N GLN A 233 -10.73 -18.34 -7.44
CA GLN A 233 -11.82 -19.13 -8.00
C GLN A 233 -13.15 -18.54 -7.52
N GLN A 234 -14.14 -18.47 -8.40
CA GLN A 234 -15.43 -17.87 -8.10
C GLN A 234 -16.14 -18.57 -6.93
N SER A 235 -16.03 -19.91 -6.82
CA SER A 235 -16.54 -20.69 -5.68
C SER A 235 -15.98 -20.22 -4.34
N THR A 236 -14.69 -19.87 -4.28
CA THR A 236 -14.07 -19.31 -3.07
C THR A 236 -14.71 -17.98 -2.69
N ILE A 237 -14.99 -17.11 -3.67
CA ILE A 237 -15.64 -15.82 -3.43
C ILE A 237 -17.07 -16.05 -2.93
N GLN A 238 -17.81 -16.92 -3.60
CA GLN A 238 -19.19 -17.29 -3.23
C GLN A 238 -19.26 -17.82 -1.81
N ASN A 239 -18.36 -18.73 -1.42
CA ASN A 239 -18.30 -19.28 -0.06
C ASN A 239 -18.02 -18.19 0.98
N ARG A 240 -17.18 -17.18 0.65
CA ARG A 240 -16.87 -16.07 1.56
C ARG A 240 -18.04 -15.09 1.71
N VAL A 241 -18.74 -14.81 0.61
CA VAL A 241 -19.95 -13.96 0.63
C VAL A 241 -21.06 -14.68 1.42
N SER A 242 -21.38 -15.92 1.07
CA SER A 242 -22.44 -16.71 1.71
C SER A 242 -22.19 -16.83 3.21
N ARG A 243 -20.98 -17.21 3.61
CA ARG A 243 -20.59 -17.27 5.03
C ARG A 243 -20.75 -15.93 5.74
N ALA A 244 -20.48 -14.80 5.09
CA ALA A 244 -20.70 -13.49 5.71
C ALA A 244 -22.21 -13.21 5.90
N VAL A 245 -23.04 -13.55 4.91
CA VAL A 245 -24.50 -13.41 5.02
C VAL A 245 -25.06 -14.31 6.12
N ASP A 246 -24.60 -15.57 6.21
CA ASP A 246 -25.00 -16.54 7.24
C ASP A 246 -24.64 -16.05 8.66
N LEU A 247 -23.52 -15.33 8.79
CA LEU A 247 -23.11 -14.69 10.05
C LEU A 247 -23.93 -13.43 10.38
N GLY A 248 -24.90 -13.06 9.54
CA GLY A 248 -25.84 -11.97 9.75
C GLY A 248 -25.34 -10.60 9.28
N PHE A 249 -24.36 -10.55 8.36
CA PHE A 249 -23.97 -9.29 7.73
C PHE A 249 -24.98 -8.90 6.63
N ARG A 250 -25.50 -7.68 6.71
CA ARG A 250 -26.46 -7.17 5.72
C ARG A 250 -25.79 -6.98 4.35
N GLU A 251 -26.48 -7.41 3.30
CA GLU A 251 -26.13 -7.13 1.91
C GLU A 251 -26.03 -5.62 1.65
N ASN A 252 -25.27 -5.23 0.62
CA ASN A 252 -25.07 -3.84 0.23
C ASN A 252 -24.48 -2.93 1.34
N SER A 253 -23.89 -3.50 2.39
CA SER A 253 -23.32 -2.72 3.50
C SER A 253 -21.80 -2.65 3.43
N ARG A 254 -21.24 -1.51 3.87
CA ARG A 254 -19.78 -1.38 4.07
C ARG A 254 -19.24 -2.44 5.04
N MET A 255 -20.05 -2.87 6.01
CA MET A 255 -19.62 -3.86 6.99
C MET A 255 -19.49 -5.26 6.38
N LEU A 256 -20.31 -5.61 5.38
CA LEU A 256 -20.14 -6.84 4.61
C LEU A 256 -18.78 -6.89 3.92
N VAL A 257 -18.30 -5.77 3.36
CA VAL A 257 -16.95 -5.68 2.75
C VAL A 257 -15.86 -5.99 3.77
N HIS A 258 -15.95 -5.42 4.97
CA HIS A 258 -15.00 -5.69 6.06
C HIS A 258 -15.09 -7.14 6.56
N ALA A 259 -16.28 -7.73 6.58
CA ALA A 259 -16.50 -9.12 6.92
C ALA A 259 -15.85 -10.06 5.88
N ILE A 260 -16.14 -9.86 4.59
CA ILE A 260 -15.56 -10.65 3.49
C ILE A 260 -14.03 -10.55 3.52
N HIS A 261 -13.47 -9.35 3.67
CA HIS A 261 -12.03 -9.17 3.82
C HIS A 261 -11.48 -9.97 5.01
N THR A 262 -12.13 -9.89 6.18
CA THR A 262 -11.72 -10.62 7.39
C THR A 262 -11.76 -12.14 7.16
N LEU A 263 -12.88 -12.66 6.67
CA LEU A 263 -13.06 -14.09 6.43
C LEU A 263 -12.11 -14.62 5.34
N SER A 264 -11.71 -13.76 4.40
CA SER A 264 -10.72 -14.10 3.36
C SER A 264 -9.30 -14.24 3.90
N CYS A 265 -9.02 -13.66 5.06
CA CYS A 265 -7.72 -13.77 5.74
C CYS A 265 -7.66 -14.92 6.76
N LEU A 266 -8.77 -15.61 7.03
CA LEU A 266 -8.87 -16.59 8.11
C LEU A 266 -9.28 -17.97 7.58
N SER A 267 -8.67 -19.02 8.13
CA SER A 267 -9.23 -20.37 8.02
C SER A 267 -10.38 -20.55 9.02
N ASP A 268 -11.29 -21.48 8.74
CA ASP A 268 -12.41 -21.78 9.64
C ASP A 268 -11.92 -22.19 11.04
N LYS A 269 -10.90 -23.05 11.09
CA LYS A 269 -10.20 -23.43 12.34
C LYS A 269 -9.66 -22.23 13.12
N THR A 270 -9.13 -21.21 12.44
CA THR A 270 -8.59 -20.01 13.11
C THR A 270 -9.71 -19.12 13.63
N PHE A 271 -10.80 -18.99 12.87
CA PHE A 271 -11.98 -18.27 13.30
C PHE A 271 -12.59 -18.92 14.56
N GLU A 272 -12.76 -20.24 14.56
CA GLU A 272 -13.29 -21.00 15.70
C GLU A 272 -12.41 -20.88 16.94
N ARG A 273 -11.08 -21.00 16.81
CA ARG A 273 -10.16 -20.82 17.95
C ARG A 273 -10.29 -19.44 18.57
N LYS A 274 -10.43 -18.39 17.75
CA LYS A 274 -10.63 -17.02 18.24
C LYS A 274 -11.96 -16.84 18.94
N LEU A 275 -13.03 -17.44 18.42
CA LEU A 275 -14.33 -17.40 19.08
C LEU A 275 -14.29 -18.15 20.41
N LYS A 276 -13.67 -19.34 20.47
CA LYS A 276 -13.45 -20.10 21.72
C LYS A 276 -12.62 -19.32 22.74
N LEU A 277 -11.59 -18.60 22.28
CA LEU A 277 -10.81 -17.72 23.15
C LEU A 277 -11.68 -16.63 23.77
N ILE A 278 -12.52 -15.95 22.96
CA ILE A 278 -13.47 -14.96 23.47
C ILE A 278 -14.40 -15.62 24.51
N ASN A 279 -14.92 -16.82 24.23
CA ASN A 279 -15.79 -17.52 25.16
C ASN A 279 -15.12 -17.88 26.49
N SER A 280 -13.81 -18.19 26.48
CA SER A 280 -13.07 -18.47 27.71
C SER A 280 -12.98 -17.29 28.68
N PHE A 281 -13.29 -16.06 28.23
CA PHE A 281 -13.44 -14.86 29.06
C PHE A 281 -14.89 -14.60 29.49
N GLY A 282 -15.77 -15.61 29.39
CA GLY A 282 -17.15 -15.56 29.86
C GLY A 282 -18.15 -14.93 28.88
N PHE A 283 -17.79 -14.78 27.61
CA PHE A 283 -18.73 -14.38 26.55
C PHE A 283 -19.42 -15.61 25.96
N SER A 284 -20.69 -15.46 25.55
CA SER A 284 -21.37 -16.45 24.73
C SER A 284 -20.91 -16.37 23.27
N ASN A 285 -21.19 -17.43 22.49
CA ASN A 285 -20.97 -17.41 21.05
C ASN A 285 -21.68 -16.21 20.39
N ASP A 286 -22.93 -15.94 20.77
CA ASP A 286 -23.71 -14.83 20.20
C ASP A 286 -23.09 -13.48 20.53
N GLU A 287 -22.61 -13.26 21.75
CA GLU A 287 -21.86 -12.05 22.12
C GLU A 287 -20.57 -11.90 21.30
N GLY A 288 -19.82 -13.00 21.10
CA GLY A 288 -18.64 -13.00 20.24
C GLY A 288 -18.96 -12.69 18.77
N LEU A 289 -20.07 -13.20 18.24
CA LEU A 289 -20.55 -12.88 16.90
C LEU A 289 -21.09 -11.45 16.79
N GLN A 290 -21.67 -10.89 17.85
CA GLN A 290 -22.02 -9.47 17.90
C GLN A 290 -20.77 -8.59 17.82
N MET A 291 -19.70 -8.95 18.55
CA MET A 291 -18.41 -8.26 18.47
C MET A 291 -17.84 -8.31 17.04
N LEU A 292 -17.88 -9.48 16.40
CA LEU A 292 -17.50 -9.66 15.00
C LEU A 292 -18.30 -8.75 14.07
N LYS A 293 -19.63 -8.70 14.22
CA LYS A 293 -20.50 -7.86 13.37
C LYS A 293 -20.20 -6.37 13.49
N ARG A 294 -19.77 -5.91 14.66
CA ARG A 294 -19.40 -4.50 14.88
C ARG A 294 -18.00 -4.19 14.36
N THR A 295 -17.05 -5.09 14.58
CA THR A 295 -15.65 -4.89 14.21
C THR A 295 -15.06 -6.18 13.65
N PRO A 296 -15.33 -6.52 12.37
CA PRO A 296 -14.83 -7.76 11.77
C PRO A 296 -13.30 -7.86 11.86
N THR A 297 -12.62 -6.72 11.70
CA THR A 297 -11.17 -6.63 11.76
C THR A 297 -10.56 -7.05 13.08
N LEU A 298 -11.34 -7.11 14.18
CA LEU A 298 -10.89 -7.66 15.47
C LEU A 298 -10.38 -9.09 15.30
N PHE A 299 -11.04 -9.91 14.49
CA PHE A 299 -10.65 -11.31 14.29
C PHE A 299 -9.35 -11.47 13.49
N ARG A 300 -8.80 -10.38 12.93
CA ARG A 300 -7.48 -10.38 12.27
C ARG A 300 -6.32 -10.12 13.23
N THR A 301 -6.56 -9.71 14.49
CA THR A 301 -5.48 -9.56 15.47
C THR A 301 -4.95 -10.92 15.91
N SER A 302 -3.78 -10.99 16.54
CA SER A 302 -3.28 -12.25 17.11
C SER A 302 -4.14 -12.70 18.30
N GLU A 303 -4.15 -14.01 18.59
CA GLU A 303 -4.79 -14.56 19.79
C GLU A 303 -4.17 -13.98 21.07
N MET A 304 -2.85 -13.82 21.10
CA MET A 304 -2.14 -13.20 22.22
C MET A 304 -2.61 -11.77 22.48
N LYS A 305 -2.74 -10.94 21.43
CA LYS A 305 -3.23 -9.56 21.59
C LYS A 305 -4.66 -9.53 22.16
N LEU A 306 -5.54 -10.41 21.67
CA LEU A 306 -6.90 -10.55 22.21
C LEU A 306 -6.87 -10.94 23.68
N LYS A 307 -6.06 -11.95 24.04
CA LYS A 307 -5.95 -12.46 25.41
C LYS A 307 -5.45 -11.38 26.39
N VAL A 308 -4.39 -10.65 26.01
CA VAL A 308 -3.84 -9.56 26.82
C VAL A 308 -4.86 -8.43 27.00
N GLY A 309 -5.50 -7.99 25.90
CA GLY A 309 -6.53 -6.95 25.96
C GLY A 309 -7.72 -7.36 26.82
N MET A 310 -8.23 -8.58 26.66
CA MET A 310 -9.35 -9.11 27.46
C MET A 310 -9.00 -9.16 28.95
N LYS A 311 -7.83 -9.72 29.31
CA LYS A 311 -7.37 -9.79 30.71
C LYS A 311 -7.27 -8.39 31.32
N PHE A 312 -6.69 -7.44 30.59
CA PHE A 312 -6.55 -6.07 31.07
C PHE A 312 -7.91 -5.39 31.28
N PHE A 313 -8.77 -5.38 30.26
CA PHE A 313 -10.04 -4.65 30.35
C PHE A 313 -11.04 -5.28 31.33
N LEU A 314 -11.11 -6.61 31.41
CA LEU A 314 -12.06 -7.30 32.28
C LEU A 314 -11.56 -7.43 33.73
N HIS A 315 -10.26 -7.68 33.93
CA HIS A 315 -9.74 -8.02 35.26
C HIS A 315 -8.90 -6.91 35.90
N THR A 316 -8.31 -6.00 35.11
CA THR A 316 -7.55 -4.86 35.67
C THR A 316 -8.41 -3.60 35.74
N VAL A 317 -9.04 -3.24 34.62
CA VAL A 317 -9.91 -2.05 34.54
C VAL A 317 -11.31 -2.34 35.08
N MET A 318 -11.70 -3.62 35.18
CA MET A 318 -13.02 -4.07 35.64
C MET A 318 -14.17 -3.52 34.79
N LEU A 319 -13.99 -3.47 33.47
CA LEU A 319 -15.06 -3.06 32.56
C LEU A 319 -16.14 -4.15 32.45
N PRO A 320 -17.43 -3.77 32.39
CA PRO A 320 -18.48 -4.74 32.14
C PRO A 320 -18.37 -5.29 30.72
N LYS A 321 -18.70 -6.58 30.53
CA LYS A 321 -18.68 -7.25 29.22
C LYS A 321 -19.44 -6.47 28.14
N SER A 322 -20.55 -5.82 28.50
CA SER A 322 -21.36 -5.01 27.60
C SER A 322 -20.55 -3.93 26.89
N VAL A 323 -19.58 -3.31 27.56
CA VAL A 323 -18.70 -2.30 26.95
C VAL A 323 -17.84 -2.90 25.85
N LEU A 324 -17.28 -4.10 26.05
CA LEU A 324 -16.49 -4.80 25.04
C LEU A 324 -17.35 -5.28 23.88
N ILE A 325 -18.59 -5.69 24.13
CA ILE A 325 -19.55 -6.07 23.09
C ILE A 325 -19.93 -4.87 22.23
N HIS A 326 -20.18 -3.70 22.84
CA HIS A 326 -20.57 -2.48 22.12
C HIS A 326 -19.39 -1.76 21.48
N ARG A 327 -18.19 -1.86 22.05
CA ARG A 327 -16.95 -1.20 21.57
C ARG A 327 -15.77 -2.18 21.43
N PRO A 328 -15.89 -3.24 20.63
CA PRO A 328 -14.84 -4.26 20.49
C PRO A 328 -13.54 -3.72 19.89
N GLN A 329 -13.56 -2.57 19.22
CA GLN A 329 -12.38 -1.94 18.64
C GLN A 329 -11.31 -1.58 19.68
N ILE A 330 -11.66 -1.41 20.96
CA ILE A 330 -10.67 -1.06 22.00
C ILE A 330 -9.64 -2.17 22.22
N LEU A 331 -10.01 -3.43 21.93
CA LEU A 331 -9.10 -4.59 21.96
C LEU A 331 -8.05 -4.56 20.84
N MET A 332 -8.21 -3.68 19.84
CA MET A 332 -7.28 -3.56 18.73
C MET A 332 -6.20 -2.50 18.97
N TYR A 333 -6.37 -1.60 19.95
CA TYR A 333 -5.39 -0.56 20.24
C TYR A 333 -4.06 -1.14 20.72
N SER A 334 -2.97 -0.37 20.56
CA SER A 334 -1.67 -0.77 21.11
C SER A 334 -1.72 -0.75 22.63
N MET A 335 -1.28 -1.83 23.27
CA MET A 335 -1.26 -1.88 24.74
C MET A 335 -0.25 -0.88 25.28
N GLU A 336 0.95 -0.90 24.70
CA GLU A 336 2.10 -0.09 25.12
C GLU A 336 1.91 1.38 24.75
N ASP A 337 1.49 1.67 23.51
CA ASP A 337 1.47 3.07 23.03
C ASP A 337 0.19 3.82 23.36
N ARG A 338 -0.92 3.11 23.65
CA ARG A 338 -2.24 3.76 23.83
C ARG A 338 -2.97 3.34 25.08
N VAL A 339 -3.14 2.04 25.32
CA VAL A 339 -4.03 1.56 26.40
C VAL A 339 -3.43 1.87 27.77
N LEU A 340 -2.18 1.47 28.01
CA LEU A 340 -1.51 1.63 29.30
C LEU A 340 -1.17 3.08 29.64
N PRO A 341 -0.59 3.90 28.73
CA PRO A 341 -0.28 5.30 29.04
C PRO A 341 -1.55 6.08 29.41
N ARG A 342 -2.63 5.91 28.64
CA ARG A 342 -3.90 6.58 28.92
C ARG A 342 -4.60 6.05 30.18
N TYR A 343 -4.39 4.78 30.53
CA TYR A 343 -4.89 4.24 31.78
C TYR A 343 -4.16 4.84 32.99
N LYS A 344 -2.82 4.96 32.93
CA LYS A 344 -2.02 5.61 33.97
C LYS A 344 -2.47 7.05 34.21
N VAL A 345 -2.62 7.83 33.13
CA VAL A 345 -3.18 9.18 33.22
C VAL A 345 -4.55 9.15 33.88
N PHE A 346 -5.48 8.31 33.39
CA PHE A 346 -6.82 8.20 33.98
C PHE A 346 -6.82 7.84 35.47
N GLN A 347 -5.96 6.92 35.92
CA GLN A 347 -5.83 6.55 37.34
C GLN A 347 -5.36 7.73 38.21
N LEU A 348 -4.42 8.53 37.71
CA LEU A 348 -3.92 9.71 38.42
C LEU A 348 -4.98 10.81 38.55
N LEU A 349 -5.82 11.01 37.52
CA LEU A 349 -6.95 11.92 37.61
C LEU A 349 -7.96 11.46 38.68
N LYS A 350 -8.19 10.14 38.73
CA LYS A 350 -9.11 9.54 39.69
C LYS A 350 -8.58 9.70 41.11
N SER A 351 -7.28 9.48 41.36
CA SER A 351 -6.67 9.61 42.69
C SER A 351 -6.68 11.06 43.20
N LYS A 352 -6.56 12.05 42.30
CA LYS A 352 -6.63 13.47 42.66
C LYS A 352 -8.06 14.01 42.80
N ASN A 353 -9.09 13.16 42.71
CA ASN A 353 -10.51 13.53 42.77
C ASN A 353 -10.96 14.54 41.68
N LEU A 354 -10.22 14.64 40.58
CA LEU A 354 -10.49 15.59 39.50
C LEU A 354 -11.56 15.05 38.51
N CYS A 355 -12.07 13.83 38.75
CA CYS A 355 -13.05 13.14 37.90
C CYS A 355 -14.50 13.16 38.44
N LYS A 356 -14.93 14.15 39.24
CA LYS A 356 -16.32 14.18 39.75
C LYS A 356 -17.39 14.32 38.64
N LYS A 357 -17.02 14.86 37.47
CA LYS A 357 -17.84 14.94 36.23
C LYS A 357 -17.03 14.62 34.95
N GLY A 358 -15.87 13.96 35.09
CA GLY A 358 -14.91 13.77 34.00
C GLY A 358 -15.28 12.65 33.00
N PRO A 359 -14.61 12.59 31.84
CA PRO A 359 -14.84 11.56 30.84
C PRO A 359 -14.49 10.16 31.36
N SER A 360 -15.28 9.15 30.94
CA SER A 360 -14.97 7.76 31.29
C SER A 360 -13.64 7.32 30.68
N TYR A 361 -12.97 6.32 31.28
CA TYR A 361 -11.72 5.78 30.73
C TYR A 361 -11.85 5.37 29.25
N ILE A 362 -13.00 4.80 28.87
CA ILE A 362 -13.28 4.43 27.48
C ILE A 362 -13.30 5.65 26.55
N HIS A 363 -13.86 6.77 27.02
CA HIS A 363 -13.84 8.01 26.24
C HIS A 363 -12.39 8.47 26.01
N VAL A 364 -11.59 8.58 27.08
CA VAL A 364 -10.17 8.97 26.99
C VAL A 364 -9.38 8.03 26.08
N LEU A 365 -9.64 6.73 26.17
CA LEU A 365 -9.00 5.71 25.33
C LEU A 365 -9.32 5.88 23.83
N CYS A 366 -10.52 6.34 23.50
CA CYS A 366 -10.99 6.48 22.13
C CYS A 366 -10.65 7.83 21.47
N LEU A 367 -10.11 8.81 22.21
CA LEU A 367 -9.67 10.09 21.64
C LEU A 367 -8.59 9.88 20.58
N SER A 368 -8.53 10.77 19.59
CA SER A 368 -7.35 10.83 18.71
C SER A 368 -6.10 11.21 19.50
N GLU A 369 -4.93 11.07 18.91
CA GLU A 369 -3.69 11.50 19.57
C GLU A 369 -3.68 13.02 19.74
N GLU A 370 -4.03 13.76 18.69
CA GLU A 370 -4.22 15.20 18.74
C GLU A 370 -5.18 15.62 19.84
N MET A 371 -6.40 15.07 19.91
CA MET A 371 -7.37 15.46 20.94
C MET A 371 -6.97 15.03 22.35
N PHE A 372 -6.19 13.96 22.49
CA PHE A 372 -5.69 13.52 23.78
C PHE A 372 -4.59 14.44 24.30
N LEU A 373 -3.76 14.99 23.38
CA LEU A 373 -2.67 15.90 23.67
C LEU A 373 -3.07 17.38 23.62
N ASP A 374 -4.22 17.71 23.02
CA ASP A 374 -4.66 19.08 22.82
C ASP A 374 -4.94 19.75 24.17
N LYS A 375 -4.33 20.92 24.31
CA LYS A 375 -4.00 21.62 25.56
C LYS A 375 -5.05 22.65 25.94
N LYS A 376 -6.27 22.61 25.38
CA LYS A 376 -7.24 23.69 25.63
C LYS A 376 -7.65 23.71 27.11
N PRO A 377 -7.26 24.75 27.88
CA PRO A 377 -7.57 24.84 29.29
C PRO A 377 -9.09 24.86 29.47
N GLY A 378 -9.59 23.92 30.26
CA GLY A 378 -11.01 23.83 30.61
C GLY A 378 -11.91 23.04 29.66
N GLN A 379 -11.40 22.53 28.52
CA GLN A 379 -12.24 21.74 27.59
C GLN A 379 -12.19 20.23 27.87
N PHE A 380 -11.05 19.73 28.35
CA PHE A 380 -10.85 18.31 28.73
C PHE A 380 -10.07 18.13 30.04
N TRP A 381 -9.17 19.06 30.33
CA TRP A 381 -8.30 19.10 31.49
C TRP A 381 -8.47 20.48 32.15
N THR A 382 -8.66 20.57 33.46
CA THR A 382 -8.57 21.84 34.20
C THR A 382 -7.14 22.40 34.10
N ASN A 383 -6.90 23.68 34.39
CA ASN A 383 -5.56 24.26 34.29
C ASN A 383 -4.49 23.48 35.10
N ASP A 384 -4.86 22.97 36.28
CA ASP A 384 -4.00 22.12 37.11
C ASP A 384 -3.69 20.75 36.45
N LEU A 385 -4.60 20.25 35.62
CA LEU A 385 -4.47 18.99 34.90
C LEU A 385 -3.58 19.10 33.67
N ASP A 386 -3.50 20.28 33.05
CA ASP A 386 -2.67 20.52 31.87
C ASP A 386 -1.16 20.61 32.23
N VAL A 387 -0.85 21.04 33.46
CA VAL A 387 0.50 20.99 34.05
C VAL A 387 0.90 19.55 34.39
N LEU A 388 -0.01 18.80 35.03
CA LEU A 388 0.21 17.39 35.37
C LEU A 388 0.28 16.47 34.16
N GLY A 389 -0.51 16.73 33.12
CA GLY A 389 -0.46 15.99 31.86
C GLY A 389 0.90 16.11 31.18
N ARG A 390 1.51 17.31 31.21
CA ARG A 390 2.86 17.56 30.67
C ARG A 390 3.96 16.84 31.45
N GLN A 391 3.88 16.87 32.78
CA GLN A 391 4.75 16.11 33.69
C GLN A 391 4.74 14.61 33.38
N LEU A 392 3.55 14.05 33.15
CA LEU A 392 3.34 12.60 33.01
C LEU A 392 3.61 12.07 31.61
N LEU A 393 3.44 12.90 30.58
CA LEU A 393 3.74 12.54 29.20
C LEU A 393 5.23 12.72 28.86
N GLY A 394 6.06 13.10 29.86
CA GLY A 394 7.50 13.34 29.67
C GLY A 394 7.80 14.53 28.77
N VAL A 395 6.88 15.49 28.69
CA VAL A 395 6.96 16.69 27.83
C VAL A 395 7.28 17.94 28.65
N GLU A 396 7.74 17.76 29.89
CA GLU A 396 8.31 18.84 30.69
C GLU A 396 9.76 19.06 30.26
N ASP A 397 10.04 20.21 29.64
CA ASP A 397 11.40 20.66 29.36
C ASP A 397 12.01 21.17 30.68
N CYS A 398 12.62 20.29 31.48
CA CYS A 398 13.40 20.74 32.64
C CYS A 398 14.64 21.48 32.13
N THR A 399 14.74 22.78 32.38
CA THR A 399 15.94 23.57 32.09
C THR A 399 17.02 23.29 33.14
N ASP A 400 18.30 23.35 32.75
CA ASP A 400 19.43 23.17 33.68
C ASP A 400 19.31 24.13 34.87
N GLY A 401 19.12 23.57 36.07
CA GLY A 401 18.96 24.31 37.33
C GLY A 401 17.65 24.04 38.10
N ASP A 402 16.65 23.40 37.49
CA ASP A 402 15.41 23.03 38.18
C ASP A 402 15.53 21.65 38.85
N GLU A 403 16.25 21.60 39.97
CA GLU A 403 16.47 20.38 40.76
C GLU A 403 15.12 19.76 41.22
N GLU A 404 14.08 20.58 41.42
CA GLU A 404 12.76 20.11 41.80
C GLU A 404 12.03 19.41 40.62
N CYS A 405 12.18 19.90 39.39
CA CYS A 405 11.70 19.24 38.16
C CYS A 405 12.39 17.88 37.97
N VAL A 406 13.71 17.84 38.12
CA VAL A 406 14.50 16.60 37.99
C VAL A 406 14.10 15.59 39.06
N GLN A 407 13.96 16.01 40.31
CA GLN A 407 13.56 15.12 41.40
C GLN A 407 12.14 14.57 41.23
N ARG A 408 11.19 15.40 40.73
CA ARG A 408 9.82 14.96 40.40
C ARG A 408 9.82 13.92 39.29
N ARG A 409 10.65 14.09 38.26
CA ARG A 409 10.81 13.11 37.17
C ARG A 409 11.39 11.78 37.66
N MET A 410 12.47 11.82 38.45
CA MET A 410 13.06 10.60 39.01
C MET A 410 12.09 9.85 39.93
N THR A 411 11.32 10.58 40.73
CA THR A 411 10.31 9.98 41.62
C THR A 411 9.18 9.33 40.82
N LEU A 412 8.75 9.97 39.73
CA LEU A 412 7.73 9.41 38.84
C LEU A 412 8.22 8.14 38.13
N GLU A 413 9.44 8.16 37.57
CA GLU A 413 10.07 7.00 36.94
C GLU A 413 10.23 5.84 37.93
N ALA A 414 10.69 6.11 39.16
CA ALA A 414 10.79 5.10 40.23
C ALA A 414 9.43 4.53 40.64
N HIS A 415 8.38 5.36 40.72
CA HIS A 415 7.02 4.89 40.99
C HIS A 415 6.47 4.01 39.85
N LEU A 416 6.82 4.33 38.60
CA LEU A 416 6.44 3.53 37.44
C LEU A 416 7.15 2.17 37.42
N ASP A 417 8.43 2.13 37.78
CA ASP A 417 9.21 0.89 37.93
C ASP A 417 8.71 0.04 39.10
N TYR A 418 8.34 0.66 40.21
CA TYR A 418 7.75 -0.05 41.35
C TYR A 418 6.41 -0.70 40.99
N ILE A 419 5.52 0.00 40.27
CA ILE A 419 4.25 -0.57 39.80
C ILE A 419 4.50 -1.70 38.78
N TYR A 420 5.51 -1.55 37.93
CA TYR A 420 5.85 -2.58 36.93
C TYR A 420 6.38 -3.87 37.57
N THR A 421 7.20 -3.74 38.62
CA THR A 421 7.80 -4.86 39.37
C THR A 421 6.82 -5.56 40.31
N GLN A 422 5.84 -4.86 40.88
CA GLN A 422 4.81 -5.50 41.73
C GLN A 422 3.81 -6.36 40.94
N HIS A 423 3.60 -6.06 39.64
CA HIS A 423 2.70 -6.82 38.77
C HIS A 423 3.39 -7.90 37.92
N HIS A 424 4.71 -7.99 37.99
CA HIS A 424 5.53 -9.06 37.41
C HIS A 424 6.39 -9.71 38.49
N LYS A 425 5.76 -10.48 39.39
CA LYS A 425 6.47 -11.57 40.06
C LYS A 425 6.41 -12.80 39.14
N PRO A 426 7.49 -13.60 39.07
CA PRO A 426 7.59 -14.73 38.15
C PRO A 426 6.48 -15.77 38.32
#